data_AF-A0A5E4IK77-F1
#
_entry.id   AF-A0A5E4IK77-F1
#
_cell.length_a   1.000
_cell.length_b   1.000
_cell.length_c   1.000
_cell.angle_alpha   90.00
_cell.angle_beta   90.00
_cell.angle_gamma   90.00
#
_symmetry.space_group_name_H-M   'P 1'
#
loop_
_entity.id
_entity.type
_entity.pdbx_description
1 polymer ?
#
loop_
_entity_poly.entity_id
_entity_poly.type
_entity_poly.pdbx_seq_one_letter_code
_entity_poly.pdbx_strand_id
1 'polypeptide(L)'
;MLKHKKKRSNRVLFLDNEASIVLQRWLAARKNRKGAEDQALFLSKIGTRITKRSIEELIEKHAERVGLHNPRAERLEERFTPHCCRHWFVTHLLRAGMSRDFVKELRGDTRGEAIDIYNHIDKKELRDSYLAHIPQLGI
;
A
#
# COMPACT_ATOMS: atom_id res chain seq x y z
N MET A 1 -2.23 -16.33 -7.38
CA MET A 1 -0.82 -15.86 -7.29
C MET A 1 -0.64 -14.56 -8.08
N LEU A 2 0.11 -13.58 -7.57
CA LEU A 2 0.35 -12.29 -8.25
C LEU A 2 1.19 -12.49 -9.53
N LYS A 3 0.76 -11.97 -10.69
CA LYS A 3 1.49 -12.08 -11.97
C LYS A 3 2.95 -11.62 -11.86
N HIS A 4 3.89 -12.43 -12.34
CA HIS A 4 5.31 -12.05 -12.35
C HIS A 4 5.53 -10.79 -13.19
N LYS A 5 6.17 -9.76 -12.62
CA LYS A 5 6.64 -8.59 -13.36
C LYS A 5 8.16 -8.55 -13.24
N LYS A 6 8.86 -8.31 -14.35
CA LYS A 6 10.33 -8.25 -14.45
C LYS A 6 10.99 -7.31 -13.42
N LYS A 7 10.26 -6.29 -12.95
CA LYS A 7 10.71 -5.28 -11.98
C LYS A 7 10.32 -5.57 -10.51
N ARG A 8 9.75 -6.73 -10.18
CA ARG A 8 9.28 -7.05 -8.81
C ARG A 8 9.74 -8.42 -8.30
N SER A 9 10.69 -8.43 -7.37
CA SER A 9 11.26 -9.62 -6.70
C SER A 9 10.40 -10.06 -5.50
N ASN A 10 10.15 -9.15 -4.55
CA ASN A 10 9.29 -9.43 -3.40
C ASN A 10 7.80 -9.26 -3.74
N ARG A 11 6.97 -10.16 -3.20
CA ARG A 11 5.50 -10.20 -3.37
C ARG A 11 4.76 -10.29 -2.04
N VAL A 12 5.49 -10.23 -0.93
CA VAL A 12 4.94 -10.25 0.42
C VAL A 12 4.92 -8.83 0.95
N LEU A 13 3.77 -8.43 1.47
CA LEU A 13 3.61 -7.22 2.27
C LEU A 13 3.16 -7.66 3.66
N PHE A 14 3.66 -6.98 4.67
CA PHE A 14 3.23 -7.17 6.05
C PHE A 14 2.08 -6.21 6.36
N LEU A 15 1.26 -6.59 7.32
CA LEU A 15 0.20 -5.74 7.86
C LEU A 15 0.49 -5.54 9.34
N ASP A 16 0.42 -4.29 9.77
CA ASP A 16 0.37 -3.91 11.18
C ASP A 16 -1.02 -4.20 11.77
N ASN A 17 -1.17 -3.96 13.08
CA ASN A 17 -2.40 -4.25 13.80
C ASN A 17 -3.58 -3.41 13.29
N GLU A 18 -3.37 -2.13 13.02
CA GLU A 18 -4.43 -1.21 12.59
C GLU A 18 -4.89 -1.54 11.16
N ALA A 19 -3.95 -1.77 10.24
CA ALA A 19 -4.27 -2.25 8.90
C ALA A 19 -5.03 -3.59 8.93
N SER A 20 -4.66 -4.48 9.86
CA SER A 20 -5.35 -5.76 10.06
C SER A 20 -6.78 -5.58 10.56
N ILE A 21 -7.01 -4.69 11.54
CA ILE A 21 -8.34 -4.34 12.06
C ILE A 21 -9.23 -3.79 10.93
N VAL A 22 -8.73 -2.85 10.14
CA VAL A 22 -9.48 -2.25 9.02
C VAL A 22 -9.81 -3.31 7.97
N LEU A 23 -8.86 -4.19 7.64
CA LEU A 23 -9.09 -5.28 6.69
C LEU A 23 -10.14 -6.27 7.21
N GLN A 24 -10.12 -6.62 8.49
CA GLN A 24 -11.12 -7.49 9.10
C GLN A 24 -12.51 -6.86 9.06
N ARG A 25 -12.64 -5.57 9.39
CA ARG A 25 -13.90 -4.81 9.25
C ARG A 25 -14.41 -4.86 7.80
N TRP A 26 -13.52 -4.68 6.82
CA TRP A 26 -13.87 -4.82 5.41
C TRP A 26 -14.33 -6.24 5.07
N LEU A 27 -13.62 -7.28 5.49
CA LEU A 27 -13.99 -8.67 5.20
C LEU A 27 -15.36 -9.04 5.80
N ALA A 28 -15.68 -8.55 6.99
CA ALA A 28 -17.01 -8.73 7.58
C ALA A 28 -18.10 -8.03 6.75
N ALA A 29 -17.90 -6.77 6.38
CA ALA A 29 -18.85 -6.02 5.55
C ALA A 29 -19.00 -6.62 4.15
N ARG A 30 -17.91 -7.12 3.56
CA ARG A 30 -17.85 -7.72 2.23
C ARG A 30 -18.80 -8.92 2.08
N LYS A 31 -18.99 -9.72 3.12
CA LYS A 31 -19.88 -10.90 3.10
C LYS A 31 -21.30 -10.58 2.66
N ASN A 32 -21.78 -9.37 2.98
CA ASN A 32 -23.14 -8.92 2.70
C ASN A 32 -23.23 -7.99 1.48
N ARG A 33 -22.15 -7.85 0.70
CA ARG A 33 -22.14 -7.01 -0.51
C ARG A 33 -22.53 -7.84 -1.73
N LYS A 34 -23.14 -7.18 -2.72
CA LYS A 34 -23.25 -7.72 -4.09
C LYS A 34 -21.86 -8.14 -4.59
N GLY A 35 -21.75 -9.32 -5.20
CA GLY A 35 -20.47 -9.84 -5.70
C GLY A 35 -19.61 -10.55 -4.66
N ALA A 36 -20.16 -10.90 -3.49
CA ALA A 36 -19.42 -11.57 -2.42
C ALA A 36 -18.80 -12.91 -2.88
N GLU A 37 -19.40 -13.55 -3.87
CA GLU A 37 -18.96 -14.76 -4.56
C GLU A 37 -17.70 -14.58 -5.45
N ASP A 38 -17.41 -13.35 -5.89
CA ASP A 38 -16.18 -13.05 -6.65
C ASP A 38 -14.95 -13.32 -5.77
N GLN A 39 -13.84 -13.75 -6.35
CA GLN A 39 -12.58 -14.00 -5.64
C GLN A 39 -11.76 -12.71 -5.37
N ALA A 40 -12.21 -11.55 -5.86
CA ALA A 40 -11.57 -10.26 -5.63
C ALA A 40 -11.69 -9.82 -4.17
N LEU A 41 -10.55 -9.49 -3.54
CA LEU A 41 -10.53 -8.97 -2.17
C LEU A 41 -11.37 -7.69 -2.03
N PHE A 42 -11.22 -6.77 -2.98
CA PHE A 42 -11.94 -5.50 -3.02
C PHE A 42 -12.95 -5.47 -4.17
N LEU A 43 -14.19 -5.14 -3.82
CA LEU A 43 -15.33 -5.10 -4.74
C LEU A 43 -15.79 -3.66 -4.97
N SER A 44 -16.20 -3.35 -6.19
CA SER A 44 -16.86 -2.12 -6.58
C SER A 44 -18.27 -2.04 -5.97
N LYS A 45 -18.96 -0.91 -6.18
CA LYS A 45 -20.36 -0.76 -5.76
C LYS A 45 -21.31 -1.71 -6.51
N ILE A 46 -20.99 -2.07 -7.75
CA ILE A 46 -21.82 -2.94 -8.59
C ILE A 46 -21.51 -4.44 -8.39
N GLY A 47 -20.56 -4.77 -7.50
CA GLY A 47 -20.21 -6.14 -7.13
C GLY A 47 -19.14 -6.81 -8.00
N THR A 48 -18.38 -6.03 -8.76
CA THR A 48 -17.26 -6.53 -9.57
C THR A 48 -15.92 -6.18 -8.94
N ARG A 49 -14.82 -6.77 -9.41
CA ARG A 49 -13.46 -6.33 -9.04
C ARG A 49 -13.30 -4.82 -9.19
N ILE A 50 -12.77 -4.16 -8.16
CA ILE A 50 -12.48 -2.72 -8.23
C ILE A 50 -11.41 -2.42 -9.29
N THR A 51 -11.60 -1.35 -10.05
CA THR A 51 -10.63 -0.90 -11.07
C THR A 51 -9.61 0.06 -10.47
N LYS A 52 -8.47 0.24 -11.15
CA LYS A 52 -7.46 1.23 -10.77
C LYS A 52 -8.08 2.65 -10.69
N ARG A 53 -8.90 3.01 -11.68
CA ARG A 53 -9.55 4.33 -11.73
C ARG A 53 -10.48 4.55 -10.54
N SER A 54 -11.25 3.53 -10.16
CA SER A 54 -12.12 3.61 -8.97
C SER A 54 -11.34 3.77 -7.67
N ILE A 55 -10.13 3.20 -7.57
CA ILE A 55 -9.25 3.42 -6.40
C ILE A 55 -8.75 4.87 -6.38
N GLU A 56 -8.31 5.40 -7.53
CA GLU A 56 -7.89 6.81 -7.66
C GLU A 56 -9.02 7.75 -7.23
N GLU A 57 -10.22 7.58 -7.79
CA GLU A 57 -11.40 8.40 -7.46
C GLU A 57 -11.79 8.32 -5.97
N LEU A 58 -11.67 7.14 -5.35
CA LEU A 58 -11.93 6.99 -3.91
C LEU A 58 -10.91 7.76 -3.08
N ILE A 59 -9.62 7.68 -3.42
CA ILE A 59 -8.57 8.41 -2.72
C ILE A 59 -8.74 9.91 -2.91
N GLU A 60 -8.95 10.38 -4.14
CA GLU A 60 -9.19 11.80 -4.46
C GLU A 60 -10.37 12.35 -3.66
N LYS A 61 -11.50 11.62 -3.66
CA LYS A 61 -12.70 12.00 -2.90
C LYS A 61 -12.44 12.12 -1.38
N HIS A 62 -11.71 11.19 -0.80
CA HIS A 62 -11.42 11.23 0.64
C HIS A 62 -10.38 12.29 0.98
N ALA A 63 -9.41 12.52 0.11
CA ALA A 63 -8.40 13.55 0.26
C ALA A 63 -8.99 14.97 0.13
N GLU A 64 -9.94 15.18 -0.79
CA GLU A 64 -10.66 16.45 -0.95
C GLU A 64 -11.41 16.82 0.33
N ARG A 65 -12.08 15.84 0.96
CA ARG A 65 -12.82 16.03 2.22
C ARG A 65 -11.96 16.50 3.39
N VAL A 66 -10.67 16.19 3.37
CA VAL A 66 -9.70 16.59 4.41
C VAL A 66 -8.76 17.70 3.94
N GLY A 67 -9.06 18.33 2.79
CA GLY A 67 -8.29 19.47 2.26
C GLY A 67 -6.93 19.10 1.64
N LEU A 68 -6.68 17.81 1.37
CA LEU A 68 -5.42 17.35 0.78
C LEU A 68 -5.42 17.28 -0.76
N HIS A 69 -6.60 17.38 -1.39
CA HIS A 69 -6.73 17.28 -2.85
C HIS A 69 -7.52 18.47 -3.41
N ASN A 70 -6.94 19.15 -4.40
CA ASN A 70 -7.63 20.16 -5.20
C ASN A 70 -7.79 19.69 -6.65
N PRO A 71 -9.01 19.32 -7.10
CA PRO A 71 -9.23 18.83 -8.46
C PRO A 71 -9.07 19.92 -9.52
N ARG A 72 -9.13 21.20 -9.13
CA ARG A 72 -8.97 22.37 -10.00
C ARG A 72 -7.54 22.91 -10.02
N ALA A 73 -6.63 22.30 -9.27
CA ALA A 73 -5.25 22.73 -9.28
C ALA A 73 -4.60 22.50 -10.65
N GLU A 74 -3.91 23.52 -11.12
CA GLU A 74 -3.06 23.47 -12.31
C GLU A 74 -1.78 22.65 -12.03
N ARG A 75 -1.28 22.74 -10.80
CA ARG A 75 -0.09 22.06 -10.33
C ARG A 75 -0.41 20.61 -9.95
N LEU A 76 0.37 19.67 -10.48
CA LEU A 76 0.15 18.23 -10.25
C LEU A 76 0.41 17.85 -8.79
N GLU A 77 1.31 18.55 -8.12
CA GLU A 77 1.66 18.39 -6.71
C GLU A 77 0.52 18.72 -5.74
N GLU A 78 -0.48 19.49 -6.16
CA GLU A 78 -1.70 19.79 -5.40
C GLU A 78 -2.78 18.71 -5.57
N ARG A 79 -2.51 17.68 -6.40
CA ARG A 79 -3.39 16.53 -6.59
C ARG A 79 -2.92 15.36 -5.75
N PHE A 80 -3.71 15.01 -4.75
CA PHE A 80 -3.50 13.79 -3.98
C PHE A 80 -3.95 12.55 -4.76
N THR A 81 -3.04 11.61 -4.99
CA THR A 81 -3.29 10.36 -5.74
C THR A 81 -2.72 9.15 -4.98
N PRO A 82 -3.00 7.89 -5.39
CA PRO A 82 -2.39 6.72 -4.74
C PRO A 82 -0.86 6.74 -4.71
N HIS A 83 -0.21 7.43 -5.66
CA HIS A 83 1.24 7.60 -5.67
C HIS A 83 1.73 8.44 -4.50
N CYS A 84 0.96 9.45 -4.08
CA CYS A 84 1.27 10.28 -2.92
C CYS A 84 1.26 9.44 -1.63
N CYS A 85 0.28 8.55 -1.46
CA CYS A 85 0.26 7.60 -0.33
C CYS A 85 1.52 6.73 -0.30
N ARG A 86 1.95 6.22 -1.45
CA ARG A 86 3.18 5.40 -1.56
C ARG A 86 4.42 6.22 -1.23
N HIS A 87 4.51 7.45 -1.72
CA HIS A 87 5.64 8.33 -1.44
C HIS A 87 5.70 8.66 0.05
N TRP A 88 4.58 9.05 0.66
CA TRP A 88 4.50 9.28 2.10
C TRP A 88 4.90 8.05 2.90
N PHE A 89 4.40 6.86 2.54
CA PHE A 89 4.75 5.61 3.21
C PHE A 89 6.27 5.35 3.19
N VAL A 90 6.90 5.48 2.03
CA VAL A 90 8.35 5.32 1.87
C VAL A 90 9.11 6.37 2.68
N THR A 91 8.72 7.63 2.57
CA THR A 91 9.36 8.74 3.28
C THR A 91 9.22 8.61 4.79
N HIS A 92 8.06 8.15 5.28
CA HIS A 92 7.82 7.89 6.70
C HIS A 92 8.75 6.80 7.22
N LEU A 93 8.79 5.63 6.57
CA LEU A 93 9.63 4.52 7.00
C LEU A 93 11.11 4.91 7.08
N LEU A 94 11.60 5.65 6.08
CA LEU A 94 12.98 6.16 6.08
C LEU A 94 13.23 7.15 7.23
N ARG A 95 12.27 8.06 7.50
CA ARG A 95 12.37 9.03 8.60
C ARG A 95 12.28 8.37 9.98
N ALA A 96 11.54 7.27 10.09
CA ALA A 96 11.43 6.50 11.32
C ALA A 96 12.73 5.72 11.64
N GLY A 97 13.65 5.57 10.68
CA GLY A 97 14.92 4.86 10.87
C GLY A 97 15.05 3.54 10.12
N MET A 98 14.07 3.17 9.29
CA MET A 98 14.13 1.92 8.53
C MET A 98 15.23 2.00 7.46
N SER A 99 16.03 0.93 7.34
CA SER A 99 17.12 0.89 6.36
C SER A 99 16.59 1.01 4.92
N ARG A 100 17.37 1.69 4.06
CA ARG A 100 16.99 1.87 2.64
C ARG A 100 16.80 0.53 1.92
N ASP A 101 17.61 -0.47 2.27
CA ASP A 101 17.54 -1.80 1.68
C ASP A 101 16.25 -2.52 2.06
N PHE A 102 15.82 -2.39 3.32
CA PHE A 102 14.54 -2.95 3.75
C PHE A 102 13.35 -2.22 3.11
N VAL A 103 13.43 -0.90 2.93
CA VAL A 103 12.41 -0.15 2.19
C VAL A 103 12.34 -0.56 0.72
N LYS A 104 13.48 -0.77 0.04
CA LYS A 104 13.53 -1.29 -1.34
C LYS A 104 12.93 -2.70 -1.42
N GLU A 105 13.23 -3.56 -0.45
CA GLU A 105 12.71 -4.93 -0.39
C GLU A 105 11.20 -4.95 -0.14
N LEU A 106 10.65 -4.12 0.76
CA LEU A 106 9.21 -3.93 0.94
C LEU A 106 8.52 -3.39 -0.31
N ARG A 107 9.20 -2.47 -1.00
CA ARG A 107 8.73 -1.93 -2.28
C ARG A 107 8.71 -3.02 -3.35
N GLY A 108 9.48 -4.09 -3.15
CA GLY A 108 9.71 -5.19 -4.06
C GLY A 108 10.45 -4.72 -5.29
N ASP A 109 11.38 -3.78 -5.17
CA ASP A 109 12.19 -3.37 -6.31
C ASP A 109 13.17 -4.46 -6.71
N THR A 110 13.46 -4.56 -8.00
CA THR A 110 14.53 -5.44 -8.48
C THR A 110 15.87 -5.01 -7.90
N ARG A 111 16.52 -5.96 -7.23
CA ARG A 111 17.93 -5.90 -6.84
C ARG A 111 18.77 -5.83 -8.10
N GLY A 112 19.62 -4.81 -8.20
CA GLY A 112 20.35 -4.48 -9.41
C GLY A 112 21.81 -4.08 -9.16
N GLU A 113 22.20 -3.86 -7.90
CA GLU A 113 23.56 -3.54 -7.53
C GLU A 113 24.29 -4.80 -7.04
N ALA A 114 25.60 -4.88 -7.29
CA ALA A 114 26.41 -6.03 -6.87
C ALA A 114 26.38 -6.27 -5.35
N ILE A 115 26.11 -5.22 -4.55
CA ILE A 115 25.91 -5.27 -3.10
C ILE A 115 24.61 -6.00 -2.72
N ASP A 116 23.55 -5.88 -3.55
CA ASP A 116 22.25 -6.50 -3.29
C ASP A 116 22.29 -8.05 -3.33
N ILE A 117 23.34 -8.62 -3.96
CA ILE A 117 23.60 -10.06 -4.03
C ILE A 117 24.10 -10.59 -2.68
N TYR A 118 24.79 -9.77 -1.88
CA TYR A 118 25.36 -10.17 -0.59
C TYR A 118 24.42 -9.94 0.60
N ASN A 119 23.46 -9.01 0.48
CA ASN A 119 22.48 -8.74 1.54
C ASN A 119 21.26 -9.68 1.42
N HIS A 120 21.34 -10.88 2.01
CA HIS A 120 20.16 -11.73 2.17
C HIS A 120 19.28 -11.19 3.31
N ILE A 121 18.35 -10.30 2.96
CA ILE A 121 17.34 -9.79 3.90
C ILE A 121 16.39 -10.94 4.26
N ASP A 122 16.40 -11.36 5.52
CA ASP A 122 15.46 -12.35 6.01
C ASP A 122 14.04 -11.78 6.15
N LYS A 123 13.02 -12.63 5.92
CA LYS A 123 11.62 -12.19 5.97
C LYS A 123 11.17 -11.79 7.38
N LYS A 124 11.70 -12.44 8.42
CA LYS A 124 11.39 -12.11 9.81
C LYS A 124 12.02 -10.76 10.15
N GLU A 125 13.28 -10.53 9.78
CA GLU A 125 13.94 -9.23 9.97
C GLU A 125 13.20 -8.09 9.25
N LEU A 126 12.78 -8.32 8.00
CA LEU A 126 12.00 -7.34 7.25
C LEU A 126 10.65 -7.04 7.91
N ARG A 127 9.98 -8.07 8.44
CA ARG A 127 8.71 -7.93 9.17
C ARG A 127 8.91 -7.15 10.47
N ASP A 128 9.88 -7.55 11.28
CA ASP A 128 10.15 -6.95 12.58
C ASP A 128 10.54 -5.47 12.41
N SER A 129 11.37 -5.17 11.41
CA SER A 129 11.67 -3.78 11.06
C SER A 129 10.46 -3.04 10.52
N TYR A 130 9.60 -3.63 9.68
CA TYR A 130 8.38 -2.97 9.24
C TYR A 130 7.48 -2.59 10.43
N LEU A 131 7.26 -3.52 11.37
CA LEU A 131 6.42 -3.30 12.54
C LEU A 131 6.99 -2.27 13.52
N ALA A 132 8.32 -2.16 13.61
CA ALA A 132 8.97 -1.14 14.44
C ALA A 132 8.88 0.28 13.86
N HIS A 133 8.65 0.43 12.54
CA HIS A 133 8.75 1.72 11.84
C HIS A 133 7.44 2.20 11.19
N ILE A 134 6.41 1.36 11.14
CA ILE A 134 5.08 1.73 10.66
C ILE A 134 4.41 2.74 11.63
N PRO A 135 3.71 3.78 11.14
CA PRO A 135 3.06 4.73 12.03
C PRO A 135 1.87 4.08 12.74
N GLN A 136 1.63 4.51 13.98
CA GLN A 136 0.41 4.22 14.72
C GLN A 136 -0.58 5.38 14.51
N LEU A 137 -1.77 5.09 14.01
CA LEU A 137 -2.82 6.05 13.70
C LEU A 137 -3.89 6.13 14.80
N GLY A 138 -3.94 5.16 15.72
CA GLY A 138 -4.86 5.13 16.86
C GLY A 138 -6.30 4.76 16.51
N ILE A 139 -6.51 3.77 15.61
CA ILE A 139 -7.83 3.40 15.03
C ILE A 139 -8.36 1.99 15.36
#